data_AF-A0A1N7QM42-F1
#
_entry.id   AF-A0A1N7QM42-F1
#
_cell.length_a   1.000
_cell.length_b   1.000
_cell.length_c   1.000
_cell.angle_alpha   90.00
_cell.angle_beta   90.00
_cell.angle_gamma   90.00
#
_symmetry.space_group_name_H-M   'P 1'
#
loop_
_entity.id
_entity.type
_entity.pdbx_description
1 polymer ?
#
loop_
_entity_poly.entity_id
_entity_poly.type
_entity_poly.pdbx_seq_one_letter_code
_entity_poly.pdbx_strand_id
1 'polypeptide(L)'
;MSNTNTFYKAFSSEQYKLSKNREIFGVLLIPIVIILAVNIYIIYDVLKSGIDVAEGTLNPWKMTLGRIIFMFFYLLYPILVSLFVHACCDVEYRNNNYKILFTIPVSKTKIFFSKTVFILITIIFSILLSYVFFLLSGYLLSILFPELGFQNYDFREVIFYTFLKFAITLSAISMVQLTLSLIFKNFIYPIGISMFMLMFSLIVYQKDFSDFLIYTGGYKSYINIMNENITFERLDYCNIAAIFIFTAINFFLFTKKKSI
;
A
#
# COMPACT_ATOMS: atom_id res chain seq x y z
N MET A 1 -18.95 -10.31 -29.60
CA MET A 1 -18.08 -11.21 -28.80
C MET A 1 -16.57 -10.89 -28.85
N SER A 2 -16.10 -9.77 -29.44
CA SER A 2 -14.66 -9.48 -29.60
C SER A 2 -14.00 -8.60 -28.52
N ASN A 3 -14.76 -8.06 -27.56
CA ASN A 3 -14.28 -7.01 -26.65
C ASN A 3 -13.49 -7.52 -25.43
N THR A 4 -13.78 -8.72 -24.93
CA THR A 4 -13.11 -9.34 -23.76
C THR A 4 -11.67 -9.72 -24.07
N ASN A 5 -11.43 -10.28 -25.26
CA ASN A 5 -10.09 -10.63 -25.74
C ASN A 5 -9.16 -9.42 -25.87
N THR A 6 -9.69 -8.22 -26.17
CA THR A 6 -8.85 -7.01 -26.27
C THR A 6 -8.42 -6.48 -24.92
N PHE A 7 -9.33 -6.46 -23.93
CA PHE A 7 -9.00 -6.02 -22.57
C PHE A 7 -8.02 -6.98 -21.91
N TYR A 8 -8.26 -8.29 -22.02
CA TYR A 8 -7.36 -9.31 -21.48
C TYR A 8 -5.95 -9.20 -22.09
N LYS A 9 -5.85 -9.02 -23.41
CA LYS A 9 -4.54 -8.81 -24.07
C LYS A 9 -3.85 -7.52 -23.62
N ALA A 10 -4.59 -6.44 -23.38
CA ALA A 10 -4.02 -5.20 -22.83
C ALA A 10 -3.50 -5.41 -21.40
N PHE A 11 -4.26 -6.13 -20.57
CA PHE A 11 -3.89 -6.47 -19.21
C PHE A 11 -2.66 -7.38 -19.17
N SER A 12 -2.64 -8.45 -19.96
CA SER A 12 -1.48 -9.35 -20.07
C SER A 12 -0.24 -8.63 -20.61
N SER A 13 -0.40 -7.67 -21.53
CA SER A 13 0.69 -6.83 -22.00
C SER A 13 1.22 -5.92 -20.89
N GLU A 14 0.36 -5.29 -20.09
CA GLU A 14 0.80 -4.50 -18.93
C GLU A 14 1.53 -5.38 -17.91
N GLN A 15 0.97 -6.54 -17.58
CA GLN A 15 1.59 -7.51 -16.68
C GLN A 15 2.98 -7.93 -17.19
N TYR A 16 3.14 -8.23 -18.48
CA TYR A 16 4.42 -8.65 -19.05
C TYR A 16 5.47 -7.53 -19.08
N LYS A 17 5.06 -6.29 -19.38
CA LYS A 17 5.96 -5.13 -19.36
C LYS A 17 6.45 -4.83 -17.95
N LEU A 18 5.54 -4.94 -16.99
CA LEU A 18 5.78 -4.54 -15.61
C LEU A 18 6.38 -5.69 -14.77
N SER A 19 6.16 -6.97 -15.09
CA SER A 19 6.84 -8.10 -14.44
C SER A 19 8.37 -8.07 -14.61
N LYS A 20 8.87 -7.26 -15.56
CA LYS A 20 10.29 -7.03 -15.80
C LYS A 20 10.85 -5.81 -15.05
N ASN A 21 9.98 -4.99 -14.45
CA ASN A 21 10.35 -3.84 -13.63
C ASN A 21 10.69 -4.27 -12.20
N ARG A 22 11.86 -3.83 -11.73
CA ARG A 22 12.38 -4.16 -10.39
C ARG A 22 11.52 -3.55 -9.28
N GLU A 23 10.77 -2.50 -9.59
CA GLU A 23 9.95 -1.73 -8.66
C GLU A 23 8.72 -2.50 -8.18
N ILE A 24 8.20 -3.46 -8.97
CA ILE A 24 7.14 -4.37 -8.53
C ILE A 24 7.61 -5.29 -7.42
N PHE A 25 8.83 -5.82 -7.56
CA PHE A 25 9.43 -6.60 -6.49
C PHE A 25 9.63 -5.74 -5.24
N GLY A 26 9.92 -4.45 -5.38
CA GLY A 26 9.98 -3.51 -4.27
C GLY A 26 8.67 -3.44 -3.48
N VAL A 27 7.55 -3.10 -4.15
CA VAL A 27 6.25 -2.96 -3.47
C VAL A 27 5.71 -4.29 -2.92
N LEU A 28 6.08 -5.43 -3.52
CA LEU A 28 5.65 -6.76 -3.06
C LEU A 28 6.51 -7.33 -1.93
N LEU A 29 7.84 -7.28 -2.07
CA LEU A 29 8.76 -7.99 -1.18
C LEU A 29 9.20 -7.16 0.02
N ILE A 30 9.38 -5.84 -0.12
CA ILE A 30 9.91 -5.02 0.98
C ILE A 30 9.03 -5.08 2.24
N PRO A 31 7.68 -5.01 2.15
CA PRO A 31 6.82 -5.18 3.32
C PRO A 31 7.02 -6.53 4.03
N ILE A 32 7.22 -7.61 3.26
CA ILE A 32 7.49 -8.95 3.80
C ILE A 32 8.86 -9.00 4.46
N VAL A 33 9.88 -8.42 3.82
CA VAL A 33 11.24 -8.35 4.37
C VAL A 33 11.25 -7.60 5.70
N ILE A 34 10.46 -6.51 5.82
CA ILE A 34 10.28 -5.78 7.09
C ILE A 34 9.68 -6.71 8.14
N ILE A 35 8.58 -7.41 7.83
CA ILE A 35 7.96 -8.36 8.77
C ILE A 35 9.00 -9.41 9.22
N LEU A 36 9.70 -10.05 8.28
CA LEU A 36 10.69 -11.08 8.59
C LEU A 36 11.86 -10.53 9.42
N ALA A 37 12.37 -9.33 9.10
CA ALA A 37 13.42 -8.69 9.87
C ALA A 37 12.98 -8.39 11.31
N VAL A 38 11.74 -7.94 11.51
CA VAL A 38 11.16 -7.73 12.84
C VAL A 38 11.04 -9.06 13.60
N ASN A 39 10.62 -10.15 12.94
CA ASN A 39 10.60 -11.47 13.57
C ASN A 39 11.99 -11.93 14.02
N ILE A 40 12.98 -11.81 13.14
CA ILE A 40 14.38 -12.18 13.46
C ILE A 40 14.87 -11.35 14.65
N TYR A 41 14.55 -10.05 14.68
CA TYR A 41 14.89 -9.18 15.80
C TYR A 41 14.24 -9.64 17.11
N ILE A 42 12.93 -9.93 17.12
CA ILE A 42 12.21 -10.42 18.31
C ILE A 42 12.80 -11.74 18.79
N ILE A 43 13.05 -12.69 17.89
CA ILE A 43 13.65 -13.99 18.23
C ILE A 43 15.03 -13.79 18.85
N TYR A 44 15.86 -12.94 18.25
CA TYR A 44 17.20 -12.65 18.77
C TYR A 44 17.16 -11.99 20.15
N ASP A 45 16.24 -11.03 20.35
CA ASP A 45 16.06 -10.35 21.63
C ASP A 45 15.68 -11.36 22.72
N VAL A 46 14.62 -12.13 22.51
CA VAL A 46 14.15 -13.17 23.44
C VAL A 46 15.24 -14.18 23.80
N LEU A 47 16.06 -14.62 22.84
CA LEU A 47 17.16 -15.56 23.09
C LEU A 47 18.30 -14.95 23.91
N LYS A 48 18.48 -13.62 23.88
CA LYS A 48 19.59 -12.92 24.51
C LYS A 48 19.24 -12.34 25.87
N SER A 49 18.11 -11.64 25.98
CA SER A 49 17.64 -10.99 27.21
C SER A 49 16.76 -11.92 28.06
N GLY A 50 16.25 -13.01 27.49
CA GLY A 50 15.22 -13.82 28.12
C GLY A 50 13.85 -13.16 28.00
N ILE A 51 12.83 -13.78 28.58
CA ILE A 51 11.46 -13.25 28.57
C ILE A 51 11.22 -12.52 29.89
N ASP A 52 11.17 -11.19 29.84
CA ASP A 52 10.73 -10.39 30.98
C ASP A 52 9.22 -10.61 31.16
N VAL A 53 8.87 -11.45 32.15
CA VAL A 53 7.49 -11.85 32.47
C VAL A 53 6.56 -10.64 32.74
N ALA A 54 7.13 -9.46 33.02
CA ALA A 54 6.39 -8.21 33.13
C ALA A 54 5.67 -7.78 31.82
N GLU A 55 6.20 -8.17 30.65
CA GLU A 55 5.54 -7.91 29.35
C GLU A 55 4.32 -8.83 29.10
N GLY A 56 4.18 -9.94 29.85
CA GLY A 56 3.09 -10.92 29.70
C GLY A 56 1.68 -10.40 30.02
N THR A 57 1.56 -9.17 30.55
CA THR A 57 0.26 -8.51 30.82
C THR A 57 -0.28 -7.70 29.65
N LEU A 58 0.55 -7.40 28.63
CA LEU A 58 0.16 -6.60 27.48
C LEU A 58 -0.04 -7.49 26.25
N ASN A 59 -1.02 -7.15 25.40
CA ASN A 59 -1.31 -7.89 24.18
C ASN A 59 -0.09 -7.90 23.24
N PRO A 60 0.57 -9.07 23.01
CA PRO A 60 1.83 -9.16 22.28
C PRO A 60 1.65 -8.96 20.77
N TRP A 61 0.45 -9.27 20.23
CA TRP A 61 0.11 -8.97 18.84
C TRP A 61 0.22 -7.48 18.54
N LYS A 62 -0.15 -6.65 19.52
CA LYS A 62 -0.08 -5.19 19.43
C LYS A 62 1.28 -4.66 19.83
N MET A 63 1.79 -4.98 21.02
CA MET A 63 2.99 -4.33 21.56
C MET A 63 4.30 -4.83 20.94
N THR A 64 4.38 -6.12 20.65
CA THR A 64 5.61 -6.77 20.18
C THR A 64 5.68 -6.75 18.65
N LEU A 65 4.60 -7.16 17.96
CA LEU A 65 4.54 -7.19 16.49
C LEU A 65 3.96 -5.92 15.87
N GLY A 66 2.69 -5.63 16.19
CA GLY A 66 1.89 -4.59 15.54
C GLY A 66 2.55 -3.21 15.57
N ARG A 67 3.01 -2.79 16.75
CA ARG A 67 3.66 -1.50 16.97
C ARG A 67 4.84 -1.28 16.02
N ILE A 68 5.78 -2.22 15.97
CA ILE A 68 7.01 -2.08 15.18
C ILE A 68 6.69 -2.16 13.68
N ILE A 69 5.89 -3.16 13.26
CA ILE A 69 5.58 -3.38 11.84
C ILE A 69 4.79 -2.20 11.28
N PHE A 70 3.75 -1.73 11.97
CA PHE A 70 2.95 -0.60 11.50
C PHE A 70 3.72 0.73 11.55
N MET A 71 4.74 0.87 12.42
CA MET A 71 5.66 2.00 12.40
C MET A 71 6.45 2.06 11.09
N PHE A 72 6.94 0.92 10.60
CA PHE A 72 7.57 0.85 9.29
C PHE A 72 6.57 1.00 8.14
N PHE A 73 5.39 0.39 8.24
CA PHE A 73 4.39 0.41 7.17
C PHE A 73 3.83 1.81 6.94
N TYR A 74 3.54 2.60 7.99
CA TYR A 74 2.98 3.93 7.76
C TYR A 74 3.93 4.82 6.95
N LEU A 75 5.25 4.67 7.14
CA LEU A 75 6.25 5.52 6.52
C LEU A 75 6.67 4.99 5.15
N LEU A 76 7.10 3.73 5.08
CA LEU A 76 7.74 3.17 3.90
C LEU A 76 6.74 2.75 2.83
N TYR A 77 5.60 2.19 3.22
CA TYR A 77 4.68 1.57 2.26
C TYR A 77 4.07 2.59 1.29
N PRO A 78 3.60 3.78 1.71
CA PRO A 78 3.11 4.80 0.79
C PRO A 78 4.20 5.31 -0.17
N ILE A 79 5.46 5.38 0.28
CA ILE A 79 6.61 5.76 -0.57
C ILE A 79 6.86 4.68 -1.63
N LEU A 80 6.81 3.40 -1.25
CA LEU A 80 6.92 2.28 -2.19
C LEU A 80 5.79 2.29 -3.22
N VAL A 81 4.55 2.60 -2.80
CA VAL A 81 3.41 2.77 -3.69
C VAL A 81 3.65 3.92 -4.66
N SER A 82 4.15 5.07 -4.19
CA SER A 82 4.49 6.21 -5.06
C SER A 82 5.52 5.83 -6.12
N LEU A 83 6.60 5.15 -5.73
CA LEU A 83 7.64 4.67 -6.64
C LEU A 83 7.08 3.69 -7.67
N PHE A 84 6.30 2.70 -7.21
CA PHE A 84 5.68 1.69 -8.08
C PHE A 84 4.73 2.32 -9.10
N VAL A 85 3.84 3.21 -8.66
CA VAL A 85 2.89 3.89 -9.54
C VAL A 85 3.63 4.77 -10.56
N HIS A 86 4.68 5.47 -10.13
CA HIS A 86 5.49 6.24 -11.05
C HIS A 86 6.18 5.34 -12.09
N ALA A 87 6.76 4.20 -11.68
CA ALA A 87 7.39 3.25 -12.59
C ALA A 87 6.40 2.70 -13.63
N CYS A 88 5.13 2.48 -13.26
CA CYS A 88 4.06 2.08 -14.18
C CYS A 88 3.78 3.13 -15.28
N CYS A 89 4.00 4.40 -14.98
CA CYS A 89 3.89 5.50 -15.94
C CYS A 89 5.19 5.73 -16.72
N ASP A 90 6.35 5.54 -16.08
CA ASP A 90 7.68 5.75 -16.67
C ASP A 90 7.95 4.81 -17.86
N VAL A 91 7.49 3.55 -17.80
CA VAL A 91 7.59 2.61 -18.93
C VAL A 91 6.94 3.15 -20.21
N GLU A 92 5.92 3.99 -20.07
CA GLU A 92 5.25 4.63 -21.21
C GLU A 92 5.93 5.93 -21.63
N TYR A 93 6.57 6.65 -20.69
CA TYR A 93 7.35 7.86 -20.99
C TYR A 93 8.64 7.52 -21.72
N ARG A 94 9.29 6.40 -21.38
CA ARG A 94 10.49 5.92 -22.07
C ARG A 94 10.19 5.62 -23.53
N ASN A 95 11.08 6.08 -24.41
CA ASN A 95 11.03 5.88 -25.86
C ASN A 95 9.79 6.46 -26.58
N ASN A 96 9.12 7.47 -26.01
CA ASN A 96 7.87 8.04 -26.57
C ASN A 96 6.79 6.99 -26.82
N ASN A 97 6.77 5.91 -26.02
CA ASN A 97 5.84 4.80 -26.19
C ASN A 97 4.37 5.25 -26.13
N TYR A 98 4.03 6.36 -25.48
CA TYR A 98 2.68 6.95 -25.58
C TYR A 98 2.22 7.19 -27.03
N LYS A 99 3.11 7.59 -27.94
CA LYS A 99 2.77 7.80 -29.37
C LYS A 99 2.42 6.48 -30.05
N ILE A 100 3.23 5.45 -29.80
CA ILE A 100 3.02 4.10 -30.32
C ILE A 100 1.78 3.47 -29.68
N LEU A 101 1.54 3.70 -28.39
CA LEU A 101 0.41 3.17 -27.63
C LEU A 101 -0.92 3.72 -28.16
N PHE A 102 -0.94 4.98 -28.61
CA PHE A 102 -2.13 5.60 -29.21
C PHE A 102 -2.34 5.25 -30.69
N THR A 103 -1.38 4.62 -31.37
CA THR A 103 -1.58 4.11 -32.74
C THR A 103 -2.10 2.68 -32.78
N ILE A 104 -2.08 1.96 -31.64
CA ILE A 104 -2.70 0.65 -31.51
C ILE A 104 -4.23 0.82 -31.60
N PRO A 105 -4.97 -0.06 -32.31
CA PRO A 105 -6.44 -0.02 -32.42
C PRO A 105 -7.15 -0.46 -31.13
N VAL A 106 -6.69 0.03 -29.98
CA VAL A 106 -7.28 -0.18 -28.66
C VAL A 106 -7.72 1.18 -28.13
N SER A 107 -8.94 1.27 -27.61
CA SER A 107 -9.44 2.53 -27.08
C SER A 107 -8.62 3.02 -25.89
N LYS A 108 -8.37 4.33 -25.81
CA LYS A 108 -7.65 4.97 -24.68
C LYS A 108 -8.25 4.58 -23.32
N THR A 109 -9.57 4.42 -23.27
CA THR A 109 -10.31 3.97 -22.09
C THR A 109 -9.88 2.58 -21.63
N LYS A 110 -9.75 1.60 -22.54
CA LYS A 110 -9.33 0.24 -22.18
C LYS A 110 -7.89 0.22 -21.66
N ILE A 111 -7.01 1.02 -22.25
CA ILE A 111 -5.61 1.14 -21.85
C ILE A 111 -5.52 1.73 -20.43
N PHE A 112 -6.24 2.83 -20.20
CA PHE A 112 -6.30 3.46 -18.88
C PHE A 112 -6.81 2.51 -17.80
N PHE A 113 -7.99 1.90 -18.00
CA PHE A 113 -8.56 1.00 -17.00
C PHE A 113 -7.70 -0.24 -16.78
N SER A 114 -7.05 -0.77 -17.82
CA SER A 114 -6.09 -1.88 -17.68
C SER A 114 -4.95 -1.50 -16.73
N LYS A 115 -4.36 -0.31 -16.88
CA LYS A 115 -3.28 0.16 -16.01
C LYS A 115 -3.75 0.41 -14.59
N THR A 116 -4.87 1.10 -14.42
CA THR A 116 -5.43 1.41 -13.08
C THR A 116 -5.79 0.14 -12.32
N VAL A 117 -6.43 -0.83 -13.00
CA VAL A 117 -6.75 -2.14 -12.41
C VAL A 117 -5.49 -2.91 -12.06
N PHE A 118 -4.47 -2.90 -12.92
CA PHE A 118 -3.19 -3.55 -12.62
C PHE A 118 -2.52 -2.97 -11.37
N ILE A 119 -2.47 -1.64 -11.24
CA ILE A 119 -1.93 -0.95 -10.06
C ILE A 119 -2.69 -1.37 -8.80
N LEU A 120 -4.02 -1.29 -8.83
CA LEU A 120 -4.86 -1.65 -7.68
C LEU A 120 -4.71 -3.13 -7.28
N ILE A 121 -4.75 -4.06 -8.24
CA ILE A 121 -4.55 -5.49 -7.97
C ILE A 121 -3.18 -5.74 -7.33
N THR A 122 -2.12 -5.11 -7.85
CA THR A 122 -0.76 -5.29 -7.31
C THR A 122 -0.66 -4.79 -5.87
N ILE A 123 -1.29 -3.65 -5.55
CA ILE A 123 -1.32 -3.10 -4.19
C ILE A 123 -2.14 -4.00 -3.26
N ILE A 124 -3.34 -4.40 -3.66
CA ILE A 124 -4.18 -5.31 -2.86
C ILE A 124 -3.47 -6.64 -2.62
N PHE A 125 -2.81 -7.19 -3.64
CA PHE A 125 -2.03 -8.42 -3.51
C PHE A 125 -0.84 -8.25 -2.56
N SER A 126 -0.11 -7.13 -2.65
CA SER A 126 0.98 -6.79 -1.72
C SER A 126 0.51 -6.74 -0.27
N ILE A 127 -0.65 -6.12 -0.02
CA ILE A 127 -1.22 -5.98 1.32
C ILE A 127 -1.75 -7.31 1.84
N LEU A 128 -2.39 -8.10 0.98
CA LEU A 128 -2.84 -9.45 1.33
C LEU A 128 -1.66 -10.34 1.72
N LEU A 129 -0.55 -10.25 0.99
CA LEU A 129 0.66 -10.99 1.30
C LEU A 129 1.25 -10.54 2.65
N SER A 130 1.30 -9.23 2.89
CA SER A 130 1.72 -8.65 4.18
C SER A 130 0.82 -9.08 5.34
N TYR A 131 -0.50 -9.14 5.13
CA TYR A 131 -1.48 -9.63 6.11
C TYR A 131 -1.23 -11.09 6.48
N VAL A 132 -1.03 -11.96 5.48
CA VAL A 132 -0.75 -13.38 5.70
C VAL A 132 0.57 -13.55 6.46
N PHE A 133 1.63 -12.86 6.06
CA PHE A 133 2.92 -12.94 6.75
C PHE A 133 2.87 -12.37 8.17
N PHE A 134 2.09 -11.33 8.42
CA PHE A 134 1.86 -10.80 9.76
C PHE A 134 1.19 -11.84 10.67
N LEU A 135 0.15 -12.52 10.19
CA LEU A 135 -0.50 -13.60 10.95
C LEU A 135 0.44 -14.78 11.18
N LEU A 136 1.15 -15.22 10.15
CA LEU A 136 2.14 -16.31 10.26
C LEU A 136 3.22 -15.97 11.29
N SER A 137 3.64 -14.71 11.36
CA SER A 137 4.63 -14.23 12.34
C SER A 137 4.14 -14.39 13.77
N GLY A 138 2.91 -13.95 14.07
CA GLY A 138 2.36 -14.09 15.42
C GLY A 138 2.11 -15.53 15.81
N TYR A 139 1.63 -16.38 14.88
CA TYR A 139 1.50 -17.82 15.16
C TYR A 139 2.84 -18.51 15.33
N LEU A 140 3.86 -18.15 14.54
CA LEU A 140 5.22 -18.69 14.68
C LEU A 140 5.80 -18.33 16.06
N LEU A 141 5.69 -17.08 16.48
CA LEU A 141 6.15 -16.63 17.79
C LEU A 141 5.37 -17.29 18.94
N SER A 142 4.07 -17.52 18.76
CA SER A 142 3.25 -18.26 19.73
C SER A 142 3.71 -19.70 19.95
N ILE A 143 4.20 -20.37 18.89
CA ILE A 143 4.70 -21.74 18.95
C ILE A 143 6.13 -21.78 19.52
N LEU A 144 7.00 -20.89 19.06
CA LEU A 144 8.41 -20.86 19.47
C LEU A 144 8.58 -20.38 20.90
N PHE A 145 7.80 -19.38 21.31
CA PHE A 145 7.87 -18.76 22.63
C PHE A 145 6.46 -18.60 23.23
N PRO A 146 5.84 -19.70 23.72
CA PRO A 146 4.51 -19.64 24.33
C PRO A 146 4.43 -18.66 25.51
N GLU A 147 5.55 -18.42 26.19
CA GLU A 147 5.66 -17.47 27.31
C GLU A 147 5.33 -16.03 26.92
N LEU A 148 5.43 -15.65 25.64
CA LEU A 148 5.02 -14.33 25.13
C LEU A 148 3.50 -14.14 25.16
N GLY A 149 2.71 -15.21 25.29
CA GLY A 149 1.26 -15.14 25.50
C GLY A 149 0.41 -14.82 24.28
N PHE A 150 0.93 -14.94 23.04
CA PHE A 150 0.17 -14.69 21.81
C PHE A 150 -1.13 -15.51 21.70
N GLN A 151 -1.12 -16.74 22.23
CA GLN A 151 -2.26 -17.65 22.27
C GLN A 151 -3.37 -17.22 23.23
N ASN A 152 -3.10 -16.30 24.16
CA ASN A 152 -4.06 -15.84 25.15
C ASN A 152 -4.99 -14.74 24.61
N TYR A 153 -4.73 -14.22 23.39
CA TYR A 153 -5.46 -13.09 22.82
C TYR A 153 -6.01 -13.44 21.43
N ASP A 154 -7.31 -13.18 21.20
CA ASP A 154 -7.88 -13.21 19.85
C ASP A 154 -7.78 -11.83 19.21
N PHE A 155 -6.75 -11.64 18.37
CA PHE A 155 -6.49 -10.35 17.71
C PHE A 155 -6.84 -10.35 16.22
N ARG A 156 -7.45 -11.42 15.71
CA ARG A 156 -7.66 -11.65 14.27
C ARG A 156 -8.57 -10.59 13.64
N GLU A 157 -9.63 -10.22 14.34
CA GLU A 157 -10.59 -9.21 13.88
C GLU A 157 -9.93 -7.83 13.77
N VAL A 158 -9.20 -7.41 14.79
CA VAL A 158 -8.47 -6.13 14.81
C VAL A 158 -7.44 -6.08 13.67
N ILE A 159 -6.69 -7.16 13.47
CA ILE A 159 -5.72 -7.26 12.37
C ILE A 159 -6.46 -7.14 11.03
N PHE A 160 -7.56 -7.87 10.82
CA PHE A 160 -8.32 -7.81 9.58
C PHE A 160 -8.80 -6.39 9.26
N TYR A 161 -9.46 -5.71 10.21
CA TYR A 161 -9.96 -4.35 9.98
C TYR A 161 -8.82 -3.34 9.82
N THR A 162 -7.69 -3.50 10.53
CA THR A 162 -6.53 -2.62 10.37
C THR A 162 -5.94 -2.75 8.96
N PHE A 163 -5.73 -3.97 8.47
CA PHE A 163 -5.24 -4.21 7.10
C PHE A 163 -6.25 -3.78 6.05
N LEU A 164 -7.56 -3.94 6.29
CA LEU A 164 -8.61 -3.48 5.38
C LEU A 164 -8.63 -1.94 5.23
N LYS A 165 -8.60 -1.20 6.34
CA LYS A 165 -8.50 0.26 6.33
C LYS A 165 -7.20 0.75 5.68
N PHE A 166 -6.10 0.03 5.92
CA PHE A 166 -4.83 0.32 5.29
C PHE A 166 -4.84 0.04 3.77
N ALA A 167 -5.55 -1.00 3.32
CA ALA A 167 -5.78 -1.28 1.90
C ALA A 167 -6.56 -0.18 1.19
N ILE A 168 -7.62 0.34 1.84
CA ILE A 168 -8.38 1.49 1.34
C ILE A 168 -7.47 2.71 1.23
N THR A 169 -6.67 2.98 2.27
CA THR A 169 -5.73 4.11 2.29
C THR A 169 -4.70 4.01 1.17
N LEU A 170 -3.99 2.88 1.05
CA LEU A 170 -2.96 2.71 0.01
C LEU A 170 -3.55 2.74 -1.40
N SER A 171 -4.78 2.25 -1.59
CA SER A 171 -5.51 2.37 -2.85
C SER A 171 -5.80 3.85 -3.18
N ALA A 172 -6.26 4.65 -2.21
CA ALA A 172 -6.46 6.08 -2.39
C ALA A 172 -5.16 6.82 -2.73
N ILE A 173 -4.08 6.54 -1.98
CA ILE A 173 -2.74 7.08 -2.25
C ILE A 173 -2.28 6.73 -3.67
N SER A 174 -2.50 5.50 -4.12
CA SER A 174 -2.12 5.08 -5.47
C SER A 174 -2.80 5.89 -6.57
N MET A 175 -4.07 6.27 -6.37
CA MET A 175 -4.79 7.09 -7.35
C MET A 175 -4.28 8.53 -7.37
N VAL A 176 -3.94 9.11 -6.22
CA VAL A 176 -3.29 10.43 -6.13
C VAL A 176 -1.91 10.38 -6.81
N GLN A 177 -1.13 9.34 -6.54
CA GLN A 177 0.19 9.15 -7.12
C GLN A 177 0.14 8.92 -8.63
N LEU A 178 -0.93 8.29 -9.12
CA LEU A 178 -1.18 8.16 -10.56
C LEU A 178 -1.45 9.53 -11.18
N THR A 179 -2.21 10.40 -10.52
CA THR A 179 -2.43 11.80 -10.97
C THR A 179 -1.12 12.54 -11.08
N LEU A 180 -0.29 12.49 -10.02
CA LEU A 180 1.01 13.14 -10.00
C LEU A 180 1.92 12.61 -11.10
N SER A 181 1.95 11.28 -11.30
CA SER A 181 2.78 10.64 -12.33
C SER A 181 2.27 10.88 -13.75
N LEU A 182 0.98 11.21 -13.94
CA LEU A 182 0.45 11.62 -15.25
C LEU A 182 0.79 13.07 -15.59
N ILE A 183 0.91 13.94 -14.59
CA ILE A 183 1.28 15.36 -14.72
C ILE A 183 2.79 15.52 -14.86
N PHE A 184 3.56 14.90 -13.96
CA PHE A 184 5.00 15.04 -13.88
C PHE A 184 5.70 13.84 -14.53
N LYS A 185 6.61 14.11 -15.46
CA LYS A 185 7.46 13.09 -16.08
C LYS A 185 8.60 12.63 -15.17
N ASN A 186 9.02 13.47 -14.22
CA ASN A 186 10.15 13.19 -13.34
C ASN A 186 9.68 12.46 -12.07
N PHE A 187 10.38 11.39 -11.70
CA PHE A 187 10.09 10.58 -10.51
C PHE A 187 10.24 11.35 -9.18
N ILE A 188 11.02 12.43 -9.18
CA ILE A 188 11.31 13.22 -7.96
C ILE A 188 10.04 13.84 -7.38
N TYR A 189 9.12 14.35 -8.22
CA TYR A 189 7.92 15.05 -7.73
C TYR A 189 6.91 14.12 -7.06
N PRO A 190 6.47 12.99 -7.66
CA PRO A 190 5.53 12.08 -7.00
C PRO A 190 6.03 11.57 -5.65
N ILE A 191 7.31 11.19 -5.58
CA ILE A 191 7.94 10.67 -4.36
C ILE A 191 8.11 11.77 -3.32
N GLY A 192 8.61 12.95 -3.71
CA GLY A 192 8.81 14.09 -2.81
C GLY A 192 7.48 14.56 -2.21
N ILE A 193 6.41 14.62 -3.01
CA ILE A 193 5.06 14.95 -2.52
C ILE A 193 4.55 13.86 -1.58
N SER A 194 4.80 12.58 -1.87
CA SER A 194 4.43 11.49 -0.96
C SER A 194 5.09 11.67 0.40
N MET A 195 6.42 11.85 0.43
CA MET A 195 7.18 12.04 1.67
C MET A 195 6.73 13.27 2.44
N PHE A 196 6.55 14.40 1.75
CA PHE A 196 6.07 15.63 2.35
C PHE A 196 4.69 15.44 2.98
N MET A 197 3.74 14.82 2.26
CA MET A 197 2.40 14.59 2.77
C MET A 197 2.38 13.63 3.97
N LEU A 198 3.25 12.61 4.00
CA LEU A 198 3.38 11.73 5.18
C LEU A 198 3.88 12.51 6.40
N MET A 199 4.94 13.31 6.25
CA MET A 199 5.47 14.15 7.34
C MET A 199 4.47 15.19 7.80
N PHE A 200 3.79 15.85 6.86
CA PHE A 200 2.75 16.81 7.17
C PHE A 200 1.60 16.15 7.96
N SER A 201 1.18 14.96 7.55
CA SER A 201 0.13 14.18 8.23
C SER A 201 0.50 13.87 9.68
N LEU A 202 1.78 13.58 9.98
CA LEU A 202 2.24 13.36 11.36
C LEU A 202 2.13 14.60 12.24
N ILE A 203 2.22 15.80 11.67
CA ILE A 203 2.12 17.05 12.44
C ILE A 203 0.64 17.39 12.68
N VAL A 204 -0.23 17.14 11.69
CA VAL A 204 -1.62 17.60 11.72
C VAL A 204 -2.64 16.53 12.13
N TYR A 205 -2.24 15.29 12.41
CA TYR A 205 -3.18 14.17 12.67
C TYR A 205 -4.18 14.43 13.82
N GLN A 206 -3.84 15.31 14.76
CA GLN A 206 -4.73 15.67 15.87
C GLN A 206 -5.79 16.71 15.49
N LYS A 207 -5.71 17.29 14.29
CA LYS A 207 -6.65 18.30 13.81
C LYS A 207 -7.80 17.63 13.07
N ASP A 208 -9.02 18.15 13.24
CA ASP A 208 -10.24 17.59 12.63
C ASP A 208 -10.19 17.55 11.10
N PHE A 209 -9.47 18.48 10.46
CA PHE A 209 -9.34 18.49 9.01
C PHE A 209 -8.40 17.39 8.48
N SER A 210 -7.62 16.75 9.34
CA SER A 210 -6.66 15.71 8.92
C SER A 210 -7.34 14.47 8.35
N ASP A 211 -8.63 14.25 8.69
CA ASP A 211 -9.47 13.21 8.11
C ASP A 211 -9.66 13.34 6.60
N PHE A 212 -9.51 14.54 6.05
CA PHE A 212 -9.59 14.78 4.61
C PHE A 212 -8.25 14.55 3.89
N LEU A 213 -7.15 14.41 4.63
CA LEU A 213 -5.84 14.15 4.06
C LEU A 213 -5.64 12.64 3.90
N ILE A 214 -5.61 12.20 2.65
CA ILE A 214 -5.50 10.78 2.30
C ILE A 214 -4.29 10.10 2.96
N TYR A 215 -3.17 10.80 3.04
CA TYR A 215 -1.92 10.31 3.63
C TYR A 215 -1.98 10.13 5.16
N THR A 216 -2.90 10.81 5.85
CA THR A 216 -3.14 10.59 7.29
C THR A 216 -3.54 9.15 7.58
N GLY A 217 -4.20 8.48 6.64
CA GLY A 217 -4.59 7.07 6.79
C GLY A 217 -3.39 6.14 7.02
N GLY A 218 -2.20 6.52 6.52
CA GLY A 218 -0.97 5.78 6.77
C GLY A 218 -0.68 5.74 8.27
N TYR A 219 -0.54 6.90 8.90
CA TYR A 219 -0.30 6.99 10.34
C TYR A 219 -1.50 6.47 11.17
N LYS A 220 -2.73 6.69 10.69
CA LYS A 220 -3.93 6.17 11.35
C LYS A 220 -3.95 4.64 11.41
N SER A 221 -3.34 3.93 10.45
CA SER A 221 -3.22 2.46 10.52
C SER A 221 -2.40 1.99 11.75
N TYR A 222 -1.35 2.73 12.10
CA TYR A 222 -0.60 2.50 13.34
C TYR A 222 -1.46 2.81 14.57
N ILE A 223 -2.22 3.90 14.56
CA ILE A 223 -3.16 4.19 15.66
C ILE A 223 -4.23 3.09 15.79
N ASN A 224 -4.73 2.56 14.67
CA ASN A 224 -5.77 1.55 14.66
C ASN A 224 -5.29 0.23 15.29
N ILE A 225 -4.06 -0.21 15.01
CA ILE A 225 -3.50 -1.41 15.66
C ILE A 225 -3.27 -1.17 17.16
N MET A 226 -2.84 0.04 17.53
CA MET A 226 -2.54 0.40 18.92
C MET A 226 -3.79 0.64 19.76
N ASN A 227 -4.89 1.13 19.17
CA ASN A 227 -6.14 1.38 19.88
C ASN A 227 -7.19 0.29 19.65
N GLU A 228 -6.82 -0.77 18.93
CA GLU A 228 -7.69 -1.91 18.61
C GLU A 228 -8.98 -1.47 17.89
N ASN A 229 -8.85 -0.43 17.06
CA ASN A 229 -9.99 0.25 16.45
C ASN A 229 -10.47 -0.48 15.18
N ILE A 230 -11.57 -1.20 15.34
CA ILE A 230 -12.27 -1.90 14.24
C ILE A 230 -13.25 -1.01 13.47
N THR A 231 -13.74 0.07 14.09
CA THR A 231 -14.83 0.89 13.54
C THR A 231 -14.38 1.80 12.40
N PHE A 232 -15.14 1.86 11.32
CA PHE A 232 -14.84 2.77 10.21
C PHE A 232 -15.06 4.23 10.62
N GLU A 233 -14.04 5.04 10.43
CA GLU A 233 -14.06 6.46 10.76
C GLU A 233 -14.22 7.33 9.51
N ARG A 234 -14.45 8.63 9.72
CA ARG A 234 -14.59 9.62 8.64
C ARG A 234 -13.46 9.54 7.61
N LEU A 235 -12.23 9.39 8.08
CA LEU A 235 -11.04 9.25 7.22
C LEU A 235 -11.15 8.06 6.25
N ASP A 236 -11.69 6.93 6.70
CA ASP A 236 -11.82 5.73 5.86
C ASP A 236 -12.83 5.99 4.72
N TYR A 237 -13.96 6.63 5.03
CA TYR A 237 -14.94 7.04 4.03
C TYR A 237 -14.40 8.10 3.07
N CYS A 238 -13.62 9.06 3.57
CA CYS A 238 -12.93 10.05 2.74
C CYS A 238 -11.94 9.38 1.78
N ASN A 239 -11.20 8.36 2.23
CA ASN A 239 -10.30 7.59 1.37
C ASN A 239 -11.06 6.78 0.30
N ILE A 240 -12.19 6.16 0.64
CA ILE A 240 -13.05 5.49 -0.34
C ILE A 240 -13.52 6.49 -1.41
N ALA A 241 -14.02 7.65 -1.00
CA ALA A 241 -14.45 8.69 -1.94
C ALA A 241 -13.29 9.18 -2.82
N ALA A 242 -12.09 9.36 -2.23
CA ALA A 242 -10.90 9.77 -2.95
C ALA A 242 -10.50 8.79 -4.06
N ILE A 243 -10.64 7.48 -3.85
CA ILE A 243 -10.35 6.47 -4.90
C ILE A 243 -11.17 6.77 -6.16
N PHE A 244 -12.48 6.98 -6.02
CA PHE A 244 -13.37 7.24 -7.15
C PHE A 244 -13.10 8.61 -7.79
N ILE A 245 -12.95 9.66 -6.97
CA ILE A 245 -12.68 11.03 -7.45
C ILE A 245 -11.37 11.08 -8.23
N PHE A 246 -10.28 10.57 -7.67
CA PHE A 246 -8.99 10.57 -8.35
C PHE A 246 -8.95 9.64 -9.56
N THR A 247 -9.69 8.52 -9.55
CA THR A 247 -9.84 7.69 -10.76
C THR A 247 -10.49 8.46 -11.90
N ALA A 248 -11.54 9.25 -11.63
CA ALA A 248 -12.20 10.09 -12.63
C ALA A 248 -11.27 11.20 -13.14
N ILE A 249 -10.52 11.86 -12.25
CA ILE A 249 -9.50 12.86 -12.61
C ILE A 249 -8.42 12.24 -13.51
N ASN A 250 -7.91 11.07 -13.13
CA ASN A 250 -6.90 10.33 -13.87
C ASN A 250 -7.38 9.96 -15.27
N PHE A 251 -8.64 9.52 -15.41
CA PHE A 251 -9.24 9.22 -16.71
C PHE A 251 -9.29 10.47 -17.61
N PHE A 252 -9.70 11.62 -17.06
CA PHE A 252 -9.74 12.88 -17.80
C PHE A 252 -8.35 13.36 -18.23
N LEU A 253 -7.37 13.28 -17.34
CA LEU A 253 -5.98 13.64 -17.65
C LEU A 253 -5.39 12.72 -18.73
N PHE A 254 -5.66 11.41 -18.65
CA PHE A 254 -5.17 10.43 -19.61
C PHE A 254 -5.78 10.63 -21.00
N THR A 255 -7.09 10.90 -21.09
CA THR A 255 -7.78 11.12 -22.38
C THR A 255 -7.38 12.42 -23.06
N LYS A 256 -7.15 13.50 -22.29
CA LYS A 256 -6.70 14.80 -22.79
C LYS A 256 -5.25 14.84 -23.26
N LYS A 257 -4.42 13.85 -22.88
CA LYS A 257 -3.03 13.76 -23.34
C LYS A 257 -3.01 13.60 -24.86
N LYS A 258 -2.63 14.67 -25.57
CA LYS A 258 -2.56 14.70 -27.04
C LYS A 258 -1.36 13.88 -27.51
N SER A 259 -1.58 13.06 -28.54
CA SER A 259 -0.51 12.53 -29.39
C SER A 259 0.00 13.69 -30.24
N ILE A 260 0.99 14.44 -29.75
CA ILE A 260 1.77 15.39 -30.56
C ILE A 260 3.13 14.73 -30.77
#